data_AF-A0A2N8SQV8-F1
#
_entry.id   AF-A0A2N8SQV8-F1
#
_cell.length_a   1.000
_cell.length_b   1.000
_cell.length_c   1.000
_cell.angle_alpha   90.00
_cell.angle_beta   90.00
_cell.angle_gamma   90.00
#
_symmetry.space_group_name_H-M   'P 1'
#
loop_
_entity.id
_entity.type
_entity.pdbx_description
1 polymer ?
#
loop_
_entity_poly.entity_id
_entity_poly.type
_entity_poly.pdbx_seq_one_letter_code
_entity_poly.pdbx_strand_id
1 'polypeptide(L)'
;MTDFLPSKERGATLLVALVMLLIMTVLAVSSMRGVVLESRITGNRAENLRLQGAANAALREAEFRFYGPAYLRDKLEPNQTNCQKDNVLQSNGANRPCLLNISGEADRLSFMLDPLKYLKNSLAENKSGADTDAAGTTEFVTWMPYRGRIAGNDNVTSTDFGVYWNTHLITVGEDDATALNAEYGAVMEGRGTYFYQINGQADDRLAVQSTAANVYVGLNN
;
A
#
# COMPACT_ATOMS: atom_id res chain seq x y z
N MET A 1 69.08 -59.94 9.73
CA MET A 1 68.01 -59.60 10.68
C MET A 1 68.14 -58.14 10.99
N THR A 2 67.27 -57.30 10.43
CA THR A 2 67.22 -55.86 10.72
C THR A 2 65.94 -55.61 11.50
N ASP A 3 66.08 -55.43 12.81
CA ASP A 3 64.99 -55.12 13.71
C ASP A 3 64.57 -53.65 13.54
N PHE A 4 63.30 -53.44 13.17
CA PHE A 4 62.69 -52.11 13.17
C PHE A 4 62.31 -51.76 14.61
N LEU A 5 63.09 -50.88 15.25
CA LEU A 5 62.73 -50.30 16.54
C LEU A 5 61.56 -49.32 16.35
N PRO A 6 60.46 -49.45 17.13
CA PRO A 6 59.30 -48.58 17.00
C PRO A 6 59.60 -47.18 17.56
N SER A 7 59.37 -46.16 16.73
CA SER A 7 59.37 -44.75 17.14
C SER A 7 58.30 -44.51 18.21
N LYS A 8 58.69 -43.88 19.31
CA LYS A 8 57.80 -43.54 20.42
C LYS A 8 57.05 -42.24 20.07
N GLU A 9 55.96 -42.39 19.32
CA GLU A 9 55.04 -41.29 18.96
C GLU A 9 54.57 -40.56 20.23
N ARG A 10 55.01 -39.31 20.40
CA ARG A 10 54.67 -38.45 21.54
C ARG A 10 53.26 -37.89 21.36
N GLY A 11 52.33 -38.29 22.22
CA GLY A 11 51.17 -37.57 22.82
C GLY A 11 50.43 -36.40 22.13
N ALA A 12 50.69 -36.08 20.86
CA ALA A 12 50.19 -34.89 20.16
C ALA A 12 48.95 -35.19 19.29
N THR A 13 48.61 -36.47 19.08
CA THR A 13 47.46 -36.88 18.25
C THR A 13 46.13 -36.37 18.79
N LEU A 14 45.95 -36.35 20.12
CA LEU A 14 44.75 -35.81 20.77
C LEU A 14 44.59 -34.31 20.51
N LEU A 15 45.68 -33.55 20.57
CA LEU A 15 45.67 -32.10 20.36
C LEU A 15 45.35 -31.78 18.89
N VAL A 16 46.00 -32.46 17.95
CA VAL A 16 45.73 -32.30 16.51
C VAL A 16 44.27 -32.67 16.19
N ALA A 17 43.77 -33.78 16.75
CA ALA A 17 42.37 -34.17 16.57
C ALA A 17 41.39 -33.12 17.11
N LEU A 18 41.68 -32.53 18.28
CA LEU A 18 40.84 -31.49 18.88
C LEU A 18 40.86 -30.18 18.09
N VAL A 19 42.03 -29.77 17.58
CA VAL A 19 42.15 -28.59 16.69
C VAL A 19 41.41 -28.83 15.37
N MET A 20 41.56 -30.01 14.76
CA MET A 20 40.84 -30.35 13.54
C MET A 20 39.32 -30.39 13.77
N LEU A 21 38.87 -30.96 14.89
CA LEU A 21 37.46 -30.95 15.27
C LEU A 21 36.94 -29.52 15.50
N LEU A 22 37.73 -28.68 16.17
CA LEU A 22 37.39 -27.27 16.37
C LEU A 22 37.27 -26.53 15.03
N ILE A 23 38.20 -26.73 14.10
CA ILE A 23 38.15 -26.10 12.77
C ILE A 23 36.89 -26.57 12.02
N MET A 24 36.60 -27.88 12.01
CA MET A 24 35.40 -28.41 11.36
C MET A 24 34.11 -27.85 11.96
N THR A 25 34.03 -27.75 13.29
CA THR A 25 32.85 -27.20 13.97
C THR A 25 32.66 -25.71 13.69
N VAL A 26 33.72 -24.91 13.69
CA VAL A 26 33.64 -23.47 13.36
C VAL A 26 33.19 -23.27 11.92
N LEU A 27 33.73 -24.05 10.97
CA LEU A 27 33.31 -24.00 9.56
C LEU A 27 31.83 -24.39 9.41
N ALA A 28 31.40 -25.47 10.07
CA ALA A 28 30.00 -25.90 10.03
C ALA A 28 29.05 -24.85 10.60
N VAL A 29 29.37 -24.26 11.77
CA VAL A 29 28.57 -23.22 12.41
C VAL A 29 28.53 -21.94 11.57
N SER A 30 29.65 -21.56 10.95
CA SER A 30 29.71 -20.39 10.07
C SER A 30 28.77 -20.55 8.86
N SER A 31 28.78 -21.72 8.21
CA SER A 31 27.87 -22.04 7.10
C SER A 31 26.40 -22.03 7.53
N MET A 32 26.08 -22.64 8.68
CA MET A 32 24.70 -22.65 9.20
C MET A 32 24.18 -21.24 9.53
N ARG A 33 25.03 -20.39 10.12
CA ARG A 33 24.67 -18.99 10.42
C ARG A 33 24.33 -18.20 9.16
N GLY A 34 25.06 -18.43 8.06
CA GLY A 34 24.79 -17.81 6.76
C GLY A 34 23.39 -18.17 6.24
N VAL A 35 23.07 -19.47 6.22
CA VAL A 35 21.76 -19.98 5.75
C VAL A 35 20.59 -19.43 6.58
N VAL A 36 20.76 -19.33 7.91
CA VAL A 36 19.70 -18.78 8.78
C VAL A 36 19.42 -17.30 8.48
N LEU A 37 20.47 -16.50 8.23
CA LEU A 37 20.30 -15.08 7.89
C LEU A 37 19.58 -14.92 6.54
N GLU A 38 20.02 -15.66 5.53
CA GLU A 38 19.44 -15.64 4.19
C GLU A 38 17.97 -16.07 4.21
N SER A 39 17.63 -17.10 5.00
CA SER A 39 16.25 -17.54 5.22
C SER A 39 15.38 -16.43 5.82
N ARG A 40 15.88 -15.70 6.83
CA ARG A 40 15.16 -14.56 7.43
C ARG A 40 14.99 -13.40 6.45
N ILE A 41 16.02 -13.04 5.70
CA ILE A 41 15.95 -11.99 4.67
C ILE A 41 14.93 -12.37 3.59
N THR A 42 14.97 -13.62 3.12
CA THR A 42 14.04 -14.14 2.11
C THR A 42 12.60 -14.14 2.63
N GLY A 43 12.38 -14.57 3.88
CA GLY A 43 11.08 -14.51 4.53
C GLY A 43 10.53 -13.08 4.63
N ASN A 44 11.33 -12.14 5.14
CA ASN A 44 10.95 -10.73 5.21
C ASN A 44 10.66 -10.14 3.83
N ARG A 45 11.45 -10.49 2.81
CA ARG A 45 11.23 -10.03 1.43
C ARG A 45 9.93 -10.58 0.86
N ALA A 46 9.66 -11.87 1.06
CA ALA A 46 8.42 -12.50 0.60
C ALA A 46 7.20 -11.82 1.22
N GLU A 47 7.23 -11.52 2.52
CA GLU A 47 6.15 -10.82 3.21
C GLU A 47 5.93 -9.39 2.68
N ASN A 48 7.02 -8.62 2.51
CA ASN A 48 6.94 -7.29 1.93
C ASN A 48 6.34 -7.29 0.52
N LEU A 49 6.66 -8.30 -0.29
CA LEU A 49 6.06 -8.46 -1.63
C LEU A 49 4.56 -8.81 -1.54
N ARG A 50 4.13 -9.60 -0.56
CA ARG A 50 2.69 -9.87 -0.33
C ARG A 50 1.96 -8.59 0.07
N LEU A 51 2.50 -7.83 1.02
CA LEU A 51 1.93 -6.53 1.45
C LEU A 51 1.84 -5.54 0.27
N GLN A 52 2.90 -5.41 -0.53
CA GLN A 52 2.89 -4.57 -1.74
C GLN A 52 1.86 -5.03 -2.76
N GLY A 53 1.74 -6.34 -2.99
CA GLY A 53 0.74 -6.91 -3.90
C GLY A 53 -0.68 -6.60 -3.45
N ALA A 54 -0.96 -6.72 -2.15
CA ALA A 54 -2.24 -6.41 -1.54
C ALA A 54 -2.57 -4.91 -1.66
N ALA A 55 -1.64 -4.03 -1.26
CA ALA A 55 -1.82 -2.58 -1.35
C ALA A 55 -2.04 -2.12 -2.80
N ASN A 56 -1.32 -2.70 -3.77
CA ASN A 56 -1.55 -2.44 -5.20
C ASN A 56 -2.92 -2.91 -5.70
N ALA A 57 -3.49 -3.96 -5.12
CA ALA A 57 -4.84 -4.40 -5.46
C ALA A 57 -5.90 -3.36 -5.03
N ALA A 58 -5.75 -2.80 -3.82
CA ALA A 58 -6.62 -1.73 -3.34
C ALA A 58 -6.48 -0.44 -4.14
N LEU A 59 -5.25 -0.08 -4.50
CA LEU A 59 -4.97 1.04 -5.39
C LEU A 59 -5.72 0.90 -6.74
N ARG A 60 -5.72 -0.31 -7.34
CA ARG A 60 -6.44 -0.58 -8.59
C ARG A 60 -7.96 -0.50 -8.45
N GLU A 61 -8.52 -0.85 -7.30
CA GLU A 61 -9.95 -0.60 -7.04
C GLU A 61 -10.23 0.89 -6.95
N ALA A 62 -9.41 1.63 -6.21
CA ALA A 62 -9.58 3.07 -6.06
C ALA A 62 -9.54 3.78 -7.42
N GLU A 63 -8.59 3.44 -8.28
CA GLU A 63 -8.55 3.88 -9.69
C GLU A 63 -9.83 3.52 -10.43
N PHE A 64 -10.34 2.30 -10.22
CA PHE A 64 -11.57 1.82 -10.86
C PHE A 64 -12.81 2.64 -10.48
N ARG A 65 -12.86 3.22 -9.27
CA ARG A 65 -13.97 4.09 -8.82
C ARG A 65 -14.12 5.35 -9.67
N PHE A 66 -13.06 5.80 -10.34
CA PHE A 66 -13.13 7.01 -11.17
C PHE A 66 -13.56 6.76 -12.61
N TYR A 67 -13.63 5.51 -13.07
CA TYR A 67 -14.08 5.19 -14.42
C TYR A 67 -15.56 5.52 -14.64
N GLY A 68 -15.90 5.81 -15.89
CA GLY A 68 -17.25 6.14 -16.33
C GLY A 68 -17.66 7.61 -16.07
N PRO A 69 -18.77 8.06 -16.67
CA PRO A 69 -19.23 9.45 -16.58
C PRO A 69 -20.11 9.74 -15.35
N ALA A 70 -20.63 8.71 -14.67
CA ALA A 70 -21.55 8.87 -13.56
C ALA A 70 -20.91 9.57 -12.35
N TYR A 71 -21.75 10.26 -11.56
CA TYR A 71 -21.36 10.91 -10.31
C TYR A 71 -20.17 11.88 -10.43
N LEU A 72 -20.11 12.65 -11.53
CA LEU A 72 -19.01 13.58 -11.78
C LEU A 72 -18.74 14.54 -10.61
N ARG A 73 -19.78 15.06 -9.95
CA ARG A 73 -19.61 15.92 -8.76
C ARG A 73 -18.87 15.21 -7.64
N ASP A 74 -19.23 13.96 -7.35
CA ASP A 74 -18.55 13.14 -6.32
C ASP A 74 -17.10 12.80 -6.69
N LYS A 75 -16.71 12.96 -7.96
CA LYS A 75 -15.34 12.79 -8.45
C LYS A 75 -14.52 14.08 -8.39
N LEU A 76 -15.13 15.21 -8.10
CA LEU A 76 -14.47 16.53 -8.06
C LEU A 76 -14.58 17.19 -6.69
N GLU A 77 -15.61 16.89 -5.92
CA GLU A 77 -15.89 17.50 -4.63
C GLU A 77 -15.82 16.44 -3.52
N PRO A 78 -15.00 16.64 -2.47
CA PRO A 78 -14.99 15.77 -1.31
C PRO A 78 -16.36 15.69 -0.63
N ASN A 79 -16.86 14.47 -0.45
CA ASN A 79 -18.12 14.21 0.23
C ASN A 79 -17.95 13.05 1.22
N GLN A 80 -18.22 13.32 2.50
CA GLN A 80 -18.03 12.34 3.58
C GLN A 80 -18.91 11.09 3.41
N THR A 81 -20.09 11.21 2.78
CA THR A 81 -20.96 10.05 2.55
C THR A 81 -20.36 9.04 1.57
N ASN A 82 -19.42 9.47 0.72
CA ASN A 82 -18.75 8.55 -0.19
C ASN A 82 -17.61 7.78 0.50
N CYS A 83 -17.21 8.22 1.69
CA CYS A 83 -16.19 7.61 2.53
C CYS A 83 -16.84 6.80 3.65
N GLN A 84 -17.78 5.93 3.28
CA GLN A 84 -18.54 5.06 4.17
C GLN A 84 -18.47 3.62 3.65
N LYS A 85 -18.53 2.63 4.53
CA LYS A 85 -18.35 1.22 4.13
C LYS A 85 -19.47 0.68 3.26
N ASP A 86 -20.67 1.25 3.32
CA ASP A 86 -21.80 0.92 2.46
C ASP A 86 -21.66 1.44 1.02
N ASN A 87 -20.68 2.33 0.74
CA ASN A 87 -20.29 2.70 -0.63
C ASN A 87 -19.58 1.54 -1.35
N VAL A 88 -20.38 0.62 -1.86
CA VAL A 88 -19.94 -0.57 -2.61
C VAL A 88 -19.91 -0.32 -4.12
N LEU A 89 -19.17 -1.17 -4.84
CA LEU A 89 -19.13 -1.16 -6.30
C LEU A 89 -20.50 -1.50 -6.90
N GLN A 90 -20.91 -0.72 -7.89
CA GLN A 90 -22.18 -0.86 -8.58
C GLN A 90 -21.99 -1.64 -9.89
N SER A 91 -22.94 -2.54 -10.20
CA SER A 91 -22.87 -3.38 -11.42
C SER A 91 -23.03 -2.58 -12.71
N ASN A 92 -23.69 -1.42 -12.65
CA ASN A 92 -23.82 -0.48 -13.76
C ASN A 92 -22.57 0.38 -13.98
N GLY A 93 -21.51 0.21 -13.18
CA GLY A 93 -20.28 0.99 -13.25
C GLY A 93 -20.40 2.43 -12.70
N ALA A 94 -21.55 2.80 -12.14
CA ALA A 94 -21.76 4.10 -11.52
C ALA A 94 -21.17 4.09 -10.10
N ASN A 95 -19.85 4.20 -10.01
CA ASN A 95 -19.13 4.15 -8.74
C ASN A 95 -18.83 5.56 -8.22
N ARG A 96 -18.86 5.73 -6.89
CA ARG A 96 -18.45 6.95 -6.21
C ARG A 96 -17.08 6.73 -5.56
N PRO A 97 -16.08 7.61 -5.80
CA PRO A 97 -14.82 7.55 -5.08
C PRO A 97 -14.95 8.19 -3.69
N CYS A 98 -14.09 7.78 -2.75
CA CYS A 98 -13.91 8.47 -1.47
C CYS A 98 -12.77 9.49 -1.60
N LEU A 99 -13.13 10.76 -1.77
CA LEU A 99 -12.20 11.88 -1.84
C LEU A 99 -12.00 12.48 -0.44
N LEU A 100 -10.76 12.45 0.05
CA LEU A 100 -10.37 13.11 1.29
C LEU A 100 -10.19 14.61 1.07
N ASN A 101 -10.75 15.40 1.99
CA ASN A 101 -10.60 16.85 1.98
C ASN A 101 -9.28 17.26 2.67
N ILE A 102 -8.27 17.55 1.86
CA ILE A 102 -6.96 18.04 2.32
C ILE A 102 -6.71 19.41 1.67
N SER A 103 -6.87 20.47 2.45
CA SER A 103 -6.90 21.85 1.95
C SER A 103 -5.58 22.60 2.08
N GLY A 104 -4.76 22.33 3.11
CA GLY A 104 -3.48 22.99 3.34
C GLY A 104 -2.36 22.47 2.44
N GLU A 105 -1.51 23.35 1.91
CA GLU A 105 -0.36 22.95 1.08
C GLU A 105 0.64 22.06 1.85
N ALA A 106 0.97 22.44 3.09
CA ALA A 106 1.83 21.64 3.97
C ALA A 106 1.22 20.27 4.29
N ASP A 107 -0.11 20.21 4.43
CA ASP A 107 -0.84 18.98 4.70
C ASP A 107 -0.85 18.06 3.48
N ARG A 108 -1.04 18.62 2.27
CA ARG A 108 -0.94 17.88 1.00
C ARG A 108 0.44 17.27 0.81
N LEU A 109 1.50 18.05 1.06
CA LEU A 109 2.86 17.54 0.99
C LEU A 109 3.10 16.43 2.03
N SER A 110 2.64 16.62 3.27
CA SER A 110 2.79 15.62 4.33
C SER A 110 2.02 14.33 4.01
N PHE A 111 0.81 14.44 3.46
CA PHE A 111 0.00 13.33 3.00
C PHE A 111 0.64 12.59 1.81
N MET A 112 1.28 13.32 0.89
CA MET A 112 2.00 12.74 -0.24
C MET A 112 3.24 11.95 0.21
N LEU A 113 3.98 12.46 1.20
CA LEU A 113 5.21 11.81 1.66
C LEU A 113 4.96 10.58 2.53
N ASP A 114 3.98 10.64 3.43
CA ASP A 114 3.63 9.53 4.31
C ASP A 114 2.13 9.59 4.69
N PRO A 115 1.24 9.00 3.88
CA PRO A 115 -0.20 9.09 4.10
C PRO A 115 -0.65 8.40 5.38
N LEU A 116 0.03 7.31 5.79
CA LEU A 116 -0.29 6.58 7.02
C LEU A 116 0.00 7.44 8.25
N LYS A 117 1.20 8.04 8.31
CA LYS A 117 1.58 8.90 9.42
C LYS A 117 0.78 10.19 9.45
N TYR A 118 0.52 10.80 8.29
CA TYR A 118 -0.31 12.00 8.19
C TYR A 118 -1.71 11.73 8.77
N LEU A 119 -2.41 10.70 8.28
CA LEU A 119 -3.77 10.41 8.71
C LEU A 119 -3.84 10.05 10.20
N LYS A 120 -2.89 9.25 10.70
CA LYS A 120 -2.81 8.91 12.13
C LYS A 120 -2.71 10.14 13.04
N ASN A 121 -2.02 11.19 12.58
CA ASN A 121 -1.84 12.44 13.34
C ASN A 121 -2.89 13.51 12.99
N SER A 122 -3.73 13.27 11.99
CA SER A 122 -4.76 14.22 11.56
C SER A 122 -5.90 14.33 12.57
N LEU A 123 -6.82 15.28 12.33
CA LEU A 123 -8.06 15.43 13.09
C LEU A 123 -9.23 14.57 12.54
N ALA A 124 -9.01 13.77 11.50
CA ALA A 124 -10.06 12.95 10.89
C ALA A 124 -10.55 11.84 11.84
N GLU A 125 -11.78 11.38 11.68
CA GLU A 125 -12.26 10.15 12.33
C GLU A 125 -11.77 8.92 11.56
N ASN A 126 -11.65 7.78 12.24
CA ASN A 126 -11.27 6.49 11.65
C ASN A 126 -10.05 6.58 10.72
N LYS A 127 -8.87 6.79 11.33
CA LYS A 127 -7.63 7.25 10.70
C LYS A 127 -6.77 6.14 10.11
N SER A 128 -7.11 4.89 10.42
CA SER A 128 -6.38 3.68 10.05
C SER A 128 -7.31 2.63 9.45
N GLY A 129 -6.71 1.59 8.88
CA GLY A 129 -7.42 0.39 8.44
C GLY A 129 -8.08 -0.32 9.62
N ALA A 130 -7.37 -0.47 10.73
CA ALA A 130 -7.93 -1.03 11.96
C ALA A 130 -9.14 -0.24 12.48
N ASP A 131 -9.11 1.10 12.42
CA ASP A 131 -10.29 1.90 12.79
C ASP A 131 -11.46 1.68 11.81
N THR A 132 -11.16 1.52 10.52
CA THR A 132 -12.16 1.25 9.49
C THR A 132 -12.87 -0.09 9.74
N ASP A 133 -12.13 -1.11 10.18
CA ASP A 133 -12.72 -2.40 10.56
C ASP A 133 -13.68 -2.25 11.75
N ALA A 134 -13.29 -1.46 12.74
CA ALA A 134 -14.08 -1.20 13.94
C ALA A 134 -15.30 -0.27 13.70
N ALA A 135 -15.23 0.59 12.69
CA ALA A 135 -16.26 1.58 12.38
C ALA A 135 -17.62 0.96 12.00
N GLY A 136 -18.70 1.71 12.18
CA GLY A 136 -20.02 1.39 11.63
C GLY A 136 -20.06 1.40 10.10
N THR A 137 -21.16 0.93 9.49
CA THR A 137 -21.28 0.88 8.02
C THR A 137 -21.40 2.27 7.37
N THR A 138 -22.03 3.21 8.07
CA THR A 138 -22.27 4.59 7.64
C THR A 138 -21.37 5.60 8.33
N GLU A 139 -20.39 5.14 9.10
CA GLU A 139 -19.41 6.04 9.72
C GLU A 139 -18.38 6.46 8.69
N PHE A 140 -17.90 7.70 8.81
CA PHE A 140 -16.84 8.21 7.94
C PHE A 140 -15.54 7.44 8.19
N VAL A 141 -14.87 6.99 7.13
CA VAL A 141 -13.58 6.31 7.20
C VAL A 141 -12.58 6.98 6.26
N THR A 142 -11.33 7.17 6.72
CA THR A 142 -10.27 7.72 5.86
C THR A 142 -9.66 6.70 4.92
N TRP A 143 -9.85 5.42 5.20
CA TRP A 143 -9.32 4.28 4.46
C TRP A 143 -10.47 3.36 4.07
N MET A 144 -10.93 3.46 2.83
CA MET A 144 -11.99 2.61 2.31
C MET A 144 -11.52 1.15 2.21
N PRO A 145 -12.32 0.16 2.63
CA PRO A 145 -11.94 -1.23 2.52
C PRO A 145 -11.84 -1.67 1.06
N TYR A 146 -10.85 -2.51 0.76
CA TYR A 146 -10.74 -3.18 -0.53
C TYR A 146 -11.83 -4.26 -0.68
N ARG A 147 -12.52 -4.23 -1.82
CA ARG A 147 -13.63 -5.09 -2.23
C ARG A 147 -13.41 -5.69 -3.62
N GLY A 148 -12.30 -5.39 -4.29
CA GLY A 148 -12.02 -5.89 -5.64
C GLY A 148 -12.52 -4.95 -6.74
N ARG A 149 -12.80 -5.50 -7.93
CA ARG A 149 -13.26 -4.73 -9.10
C ARG A 149 -14.54 -5.28 -9.72
N ILE A 150 -15.22 -6.19 -9.02
CA ILE A 150 -16.44 -6.85 -9.48
C ILE A 150 -17.53 -6.52 -8.47
N ALA A 151 -18.58 -5.85 -8.92
CA ALA A 151 -19.73 -5.51 -8.09
C ALA A 151 -20.42 -6.76 -7.53
N GLY A 152 -20.86 -6.69 -6.27
CA GLY A 152 -21.53 -7.81 -5.57
C GLY A 152 -20.60 -8.98 -5.21
N ASN A 153 -19.30 -8.90 -5.56
CA ASN A 153 -18.29 -9.81 -5.08
C ASN A 153 -17.52 -9.16 -3.92
N ASP A 154 -18.22 -8.86 -2.82
CA ASP A 154 -17.58 -8.32 -1.59
C ASP A 154 -16.62 -9.34 -0.93
N ASN A 155 -16.56 -10.56 -1.45
CA ASN A 155 -15.72 -11.66 -0.98
C ASN A 155 -14.43 -11.83 -1.81
N VAL A 156 -13.90 -10.76 -2.44
CA VAL A 156 -12.69 -10.87 -3.27
C VAL A 156 -11.49 -11.14 -2.39
N THR A 157 -11.24 -12.45 -2.19
CA THR A 157 -10.09 -13.09 -1.52
C THR A 157 -9.77 -12.46 -0.19
N SER A 158 -10.12 -13.15 0.91
CA SER A 158 -9.44 -13.01 2.21
C SER A 158 -7.95 -12.77 1.95
N THR A 159 -7.55 -11.51 1.92
CA THR A 159 -6.16 -11.15 1.90
C THR A 159 -5.67 -11.48 3.31
N ASP A 160 -4.43 -11.93 3.47
CA ASP A 160 -3.92 -12.26 4.81
C ASP A 160 -3.86 -11.02 5.74
N PHE A 161 -4.18 -9.84 5.21
CA PHE A 161 -3.99 -8.53 5.79
C PHE A 161 -5.25 -7.69 5.62
N GLY A 162 -5.48 -6.70 6.49
CA GLY A 162 -6.44 -5.63 6.20
C GLY A 162 -5.92 -4.80 5.04
N VAL A 163 -6.72 -4.57 4.00
CA VAL A 163 -6.31 -3.81 2.81
C VAL A 163 -7.32 -2.71 2.53
N TYR A 164 -6.80 -1.49 2.33
CA TYR A 164 -7.62 -0.30 2.22
C TYR A 164 -7.06 0.65 1.17
N TRP A 165 -7.87 1.62 0.76
CA TRP A 165 -7.47 2.64 -0.19
C TRP A 165 -8.08 3.99 0.18
N ASN A 166 -7.47 5.06 -0.29
CA ASN A 166 -8.05 6.40 -0.21
C ASN A 166 -7.63 7.21 -1.43
N THR A 167 -8.36 8.30 -1.68
CA THR A 167 -8.06 9.18 -2.80
C THR A 167 -8.17 10.64 -2.40
N HIS A 168 -7.42 11.47 -3.10
CA HIS A 168 -7.43 12.91 -2.92
C HIS A 168 -7.34 13.59 -4.29
N LEU A 169 -8.16 14.61 -4.51
CA LEU A 169 -8.07 15.43 -5.71
C LEU A 169 -6.88 16.39 -5.56
N ILE A 170 -5.92 16.30 -6.48
CA ILE A 170 -4.80 17.24 -6.53
C ILE A 170 -5.34 18.54 -7.12
N THR A 171 -5.46 19.57 -6.29
CA THR A 171 -5.80 20.91 -6.76
C THR A 171 -4.54 21.58 -7.29
N VAL A 172 -4.51 21.86 -8.59
CA VAL A 172 -3.55 22.81 -9.17
C VAL A 172 -3.99 24.23 -8.81
N GLY A 173 -3.02 25.13 -8.57
CA GLY A 173 -3.32 26.54 -8.28
C GLY A 173 -4.16 27.17 -9.39
N GLU A 174 -4.93 28.23 -9.08
CA GLU A 174 -5.88 28.84 -10.04
C GLU A 174 -5.21 29.18 -11.39
N ASP A 175 -3.99 29.74 -11.36
CA ASP A 175 -3.23 30.08 -12.57
C ASP A 175 -2.91 28.83 -13.43
N ASP A 176 -2.46 27.73 -12.81
CA ASP A 176 -2.14 26.48 -13.51
C ASP A 176 -3.39 25.68 -13.92
N ALA A 177 -4.48 25.81 -13.17
CA ALA A 177 -5.76 25.20 -13.46
C ALA A 177 -6.38 25.80 -14.74
N THR A 178 -6.23 27.11 -14.95
CA THR A 178 -6.65 27.76 -16.20
C THR A 178 -5.76 27.40 -17.39
N ALA A 179 -4.48 27.06 -17.18
CA ALA A 179 -3.64 26.57 -18.26
C ALA A 179 -4.04 25.16 -18.71
N LEU A 180 -4.40 24.28 -17.77
CA LEU A 180 -4.81 22.90 -18.05
C LEU A 180 -6.26 22.80 -18.56
N ASN A 181 -7.16 23.61 -18.01
CA ASN A 181 -8.58 23.68 -18.34
C ASN A 181 -8.94 25.11 -18.80
N ALA A 182 -8.39 25.51 -19.95
CA ALA A 182 -8.46 26.89 -20.49
C ALA A 182 -9.83 27.36 -20.97
N GLU A 183 -10.83 26.48 -21.00
CA GLU A 183 -12.15 26.83 -21.47
C GLU A 183 -12.97 27.49 -20.35
N TYR A 184 -13.30 28.76 -20.55
CA TYR A 184 -14.09 29.54 -19.60
C TYR A 184 -15.44 28.87 -19.30
N GLY A 185 -15.70 28.55 -18.03
CA GLY A 185 -16.93 27.87 -17.58
C GLY A 185 -16.87 26.33 -17.60
N ALA A 186 -15.90 25.70 -18.26
CA ALA A 186 -15.79 24.24 -18.33
C ALA A 186 -15.55 23.60 -16.95
N VAL A 187 -14.75 24.24 -16.10
CA VAL A 187 -14.49 23.77 -14.72
C VAL A 187 -15.78 23.78 -13.88
N MET A 188 -16.66 24.76 -14.06
CA MET A 188 -17.97 24.82 -13.37
C MET A 188 -18.92 23.70 -13.83
N GLU A 189 -18.78 23.24 -15.08
CA GLU A 189 -19.51 22.09 -15.62
C GLU A 189 -18.82 20.75 -15.29
N GLY A 190 -17.66 20.78 -14.62
CA GLY A 190 -16.83 19.61 -14.34
C GLY A 190 -16.11 19.05 -15.57
N ARG A 191 -16.09 19.79 -16.69
CA ARG A 191 -15.34 19.43 -17.91
C ARG A 191 -13.87 19.80 -17.73
N GLY A 192 -12.97 18.90 -18.11
CA GLY A 192 -11.53 19.12 -18.02
C GLY A 192 -10.74 17.89 -17.61
N THR A 193 -9.42 18.07 -17.47
CA THR A 193 -8.50 17.08 -16.92
C THR A 193 -8.28 17.34 -15.43
N TYR A 194 -8.40 16.29 -14.63
CA TYR A 194 -8.22 16.35 -13.18
C TYR A 194 -7.24 15.28 -12.74
N PHE A 195 -6.38 15.64 -11.78
CA PHE A 195 -5.36 14.76 -11.24
C PHE A 195 -5.74 14.26 -9.85
N TYR A 196 -5.52 12.99 -9.61
CA TYR A 196 -5.87 12.32 -8.36
C TYR A 196 -4.65 11.66 -7.78
N GLN A 197 -4.41 11.91 -6.49
CA GLN A 197 -3.55 11.06 -5.68
C GLN A 197 -4.38 9.88 -5.19
N ILE A 198 -3.87 8.68 -5.41
CA ILE A 198 -4.53 7.43 -5.03
C ILE A 198 -3.55 6.64 -4.20
N ASN A 199 -3.94 6.28 -2.97
CA ASN A 199 -3.12 5.44 -2.12
C ASN A 199 -3.84 4.12 -1.85
N GLY A 200 -3.09 3.03 -1.88
CA GLY A 200 -3.49 1.74 -1.34
C GLY A 200 -2.61 1.40 -0.15
N GLN A 201 -3.16 0.73 0.86
CA GLN A 201 -2.40 0.31 2.03
C GLN A 201 -2.68 -1.15 2.39
N ALA A 202 -1.74 -1.75 3.10
CA ALA A 202 -1.88 -3.08 3.67
C ALA A 202 -1.40 -3.08 5.13
N ASP A 203 -2.28 -3.58 6.01
CA ASP A 203 -2.05 -3.85 7.42
C ASP A 203 -1.59 -2.65 8.27
N ASP A 204 -1.91 -1.41 7.86
CA ASP A 204 -1.42 -0.16 8.48
C ASP A 204 0.12 -0.09 8.56
N ARG A 205 0.83 -0.91 7.79
CA ARG A 205 2.30 -1.02 7.78
C ARG A 205 2.94 -0.46 6.53
N LEU A 206 2.24 -0.56 5.41
CA LEU A 206 2.74 -0.17 4.10
C LEU A 206 1.64 0.55 3.33
N ALA A 207 1.99 1.70 2.75
CA ALA A 207 1.19 2.35 1.73
C ALA A 207 1.98 2.40 0.41
N VAL A 208 1.25 2.28 -0.69
CA VAL A 208 1.71 2.50 -2.05
C VAL A 208 0.85 3.60 -2.67
N GLN A 209 1.44 4.38 -3.55
CA GLN A 209 0.81 5.55 -4.13
C GLN A 209 0.87 5.52 -5.66
N SER A 210 -0.18 6.01 -6.29
CA SER A 210 -0.31 6.27 -7.72
C SER A 210 -0.89 7.66 -7.93
N THR A 211 -0.65 8.22 -9.12
CA THR A 211 -1.29 9.44 -9.58
C THR A 211 -1.99 9.15 -10.90
N ALA A 212 -3.29 9.44 -10.96
CA ALA A 212 -4.11 9.23 -12.14
C ALA A 212 -4.62 10.57 -12.67
N ALA A 213 -4.75 10.68 -13.99
CA ALA A 213 -5.35 11.82 -14.66
C ALA A 213 -6.59 11.36 -15.42
N ASN A 214 -7.74 11.96 -15.11
CA ASN A 214 -8.98 11.65 -15.82
C ASN A 214 -9.53 12.88 -16.52
N VAL A 215 -10.05 12.64 -17.72
CA VAL A 215 -10.70 13.66 -18.54
C VAL A 215 -12.20 13.47 -18.45
N TYR A 216 -12.90 14.50 -18.01
CA TYR A 216 -14.36 14.52 -17.96
C TYR A 216 -14.91 15.48 -19.00
N VAL A 217 -16.04 15.09 -19.58
CA VAL A 217 -16.73 15.84 -20.63
C VAL A 217 -17.84 16.76 -20.09
N GLY A 218 -18.06 16.76 -18.77
CA GLY A 218 -19.02 17.61 -18.06
C GLY A 218 -20.31 16.89 -17.66
N LEU A 219 -21.17 17.60 -16.90
CA LEU A 219 -22.40 17.06 -16.29
C LEU A 219 -23.56 16.78 -17.27
N ASN A 220 -23.48 17.25 -18.53
CA ASN A 220 -24.60 17.27 -19.48
C ASN A 220 -24.54 16.20 -20.59
N ASN A 221 -23.82 15.09 -20.39
CA ASN A 221 -23.73 13.99 -21.37
C ASN A 221 -24.45 12.72 -20.90
#